data_AF-A0A2T1C0C5-F1
#
_entry.id   AF-A0A2T1C0C5-F1
#
_cell.length_a   1.000
_cell.length_b   1.000
_cell.length_c   1.000
_cell.angle_alpha   90.00
_cell.angle_beta   90.00
_cell.angle_gamma   90.00
#
_symmetry.space_group_name_H-M   'P 1'
#
loop_
_entity.id
_entity.type
_entity.pdbx_description
1 polymer ?
#
loop_
_entity_poly.entity_id
_entity_poly.type
_entity_poly.pdbx_seq_one_letter_code
_entity_poly.pdbx_strand_id
1 'polypeptide(L)'
;MSFGQTNGIPQGSVLMDFIAEMVLGYADLELSKILTKSNVKDYKILRYRDDYRIFTNDPCQGEVILKYLTQVLIELGLRLNPNKTLSSNNVIQHSIKPDKLYWILNGKKSMNLQDHLLIIHDLSCKFPNSGSLTKALTSFYEKIKDRKKIKHNVQALISIIVEIALKNPRIYPISSAILSKLLSLIESTEKQTQIVNSIINKFDKIPNVGYMEIWLQRAIIKMNIKSNFTEKLCSKVNDSTISIWNSEWLSNSLLEIVEKEDIVNSQTIEDMDPVIDIGEVDLFDSKTNY
;
A
#
# COMPACT_ATOMS: atom_id res chain seq x y z
N MET A 1 5.81 4.96 28.09
CA MET A 1 5.72 3.50 28.21
C MET A 1 4.25 3.15 28.28
N SER A 2 3.69 2.52 27.25
CA SER A 2 2.36 1.94 27.28
C SER A 2 2.46 0.62 28.05
N PHE A 3 2.02 0.60 29.31
CA PHE A 3 2.07 -0.56 30.23
C PHE A 3 1.20 -1.74 29.76
N GLY A 4 1.44 -2.29 28.57
CA GLY A 4 0.58 -3.32 27.97
C GLY A 4 -0.85 -2.85 27.64
N GLN A 5 -1.12 -1.53 27.63
CA GLN A 5 -2.40 -0.98 27.23
C GLN A 5 -2.64 -1.23 25.73
N THR A 6 -3.53 -2.15 25.41
CA THR A 6 -4.16 -2.32 24.09
C THR A 6 -5.35 -1.36 23.94
N ASN A 7 -5.14 -0.09 24.28
CA ASN A 7 -6.18 0.93 24.14
C ASN A 7 -6.37 1.26 22.66
N GLY A 8 -7.34 0.61 22.04
CA GLY A 8 -7.70 0.81 20.66
C GLY A 8 -9.00 0.12 20.34
N ILE A 9 -9.79 0.73 19.47
CA ILE A 9 -10.95 0.07 18.88
C ILE A 9 -10.42 -0.85 17.78
N PRO A 10 -10.76 -2.16 17.76
CA PRO A 10 -10.38 -3.07 16.68
C PRO A 10 -10.76 -2.50 15.30
N GLN A 11 -9.92 -2.73 14.29
CA GLN A 11 -10.21 -2.27 12.92
C GLN A 11 -10.96 -3.35 12.13
N GLY A 12 -11.78 -2.92 11.16
CA GLY A 12 -12.33 -3.82 10.13
C GLY A 12 -13.81 -4.17 10.26
N SER A 13 -14.54 -3.66 11.26
CA SER A 13 -16.00 -3.81 11.31
C SER A 13 -16.71 -2.45 11.34
N VAL A 14 -17.89 -2.39 10.73
CA VAL A 14 -18.75 -1.19 10.69
C VAL A 14 -19.15 -0.76 12.11
N LEU A 15 -19.30 -1.71 13.03
CA LEU A 15 -19.57 -1.43 14.43
C LEU A 15 -18.43 -0.65 15.08
N MET A 16 -17.18 -1.00 14.76
CA MET A 16 -16.01 -0.30 15.30
C MET A 16 -15.89 1.12 14.74
N ASP A 17 -16.20 1.31 13.44
CA ASP A 17 -16.30 2.65 12.83
C ASP A 17 -17.37 3.50 13.55
N PHE A 18 -18.52 2.93 13.89
CA PHE A 18 -19.58 3.62 14.64
C PHE A 18 -19.14 4.01 16.05
N ILE A 19 -18.48 3.10 16.79
CA ILE A 19 -17.95 3.41 18.14
C ILE A 19 -16.91 4.52 18.07
N ALA A 20 -16.00 4.48 17.10
CA ALA A 20 -15.02 5.54 16.89
C ALA A 20 -15.71 6.88 16.64
N GLU A 21 -16.79 6.89 15.86
CA GLU A 21 -17.55 8.09 15.57
C GLU A 21 -18.32 8.63 16.79
N MET A 22 -18.78 7.77 17.70
CA MET A 22 -19.34 8.22 18.99
C MET A 22 -18.30 8.96 19.83
N VAL A 23 -17.08 8.43 19.93
CA VAL A 23 -15.97 9.05 20.68
C VAL A 23 -15.57 10.38 20.06
N LEU A 24 -15.42 10.44 18.72
CA LEU A 24 -15.05 11.66 18.02
C LEU A 24 -16.19 12.70 18.02
N GLY A 25 -17.44 12.26 17.96
CA GLY A 25 -18.60 13.13 18.12
C GLY A 25 -18.68 13.76 19.52
N TYR A 26 -18.26 13.03 20.56
CA TYR A 26 -18.09 13.62 21.88
C TYR A 26 -16.96 14.67 21.91
N ALA A 27 -15.83 14.41 21.23
CA ALA A 27 -14.76 15.39 21.09
C ALA A 27 -15.26 16.68 20.38
N ASP A 28 -16.05 16.54 19.31
CA ASP A 28 -16.66 17.67 18.60
C ASP A 28 -17.58 18.48 19.51
N LEU A 29 -18.36 17.80 20.36
CA LEU A 29 -19.27 18.44 21.32
C LEU A 29 -18.50 19.24 22.38
N GLU A 30 -17.45 18.66 22.97
CA GLU A 30 -16.62 19.35 23.97
C GLU A 30 -15.87 20.53 23.37
N LEU A 31 -15.30 20.37 22.17
CA LEU A 31 -14.68 21.47 21.45
C LEU A 31 -15.69 22.61 21.21
N SER A 32 -16.91 22.29 20.75
CA SER A 32 -17.96 23.29 20.50
C SER A 32 -18.31 24.08 21.76
N LYS A 33 -18.39 23.41 22.92
CA LYS A 33 -18.63 24.07 24.21
C LYS A 33 -17.50 25.04 24.57
N ILE A 34 -16.25 24.62 24.39
CA ILE A 34 -15.07 25.46 24.69
C ILE A 34 -15.03 26.68 23.78
N LEU A 35 -15.21 26.50 22.46
CA LEU A 35 -15.19 27.60 21.50
C LEU A 35 -16.28 28.63 21.75
N THR A 36 -17.47 28.18 22.15
CA THR A 36 -18.58 29.07 22.53
C THR A 36 -18.24 29.90 23.76
N LYS A 37 -17.64 29.28 24.80
CA LYS A 37 -17.22 29.97 26.02
C LYS A 37 -16.07 30.95 25.79
N SER A 38 -15.14 30.61 24.90
CA SER A 38 -13.99 31.45 24.56
C SER A 38 -14.31 32.55 23.55
N ASN A 39 -15.57 32.71 23.13
CA ASN A 39 -16.04 33.74 22.19
C ASN A 39 -15.27 33.77 20.86
N VAL A 40 -14.81 32.60 20.38
CA VAL A 40 -14.20 32.44 19.05
C VAL A 40 -15.30 32.52 18.00
N LYS A 41 -15.12 33.35 16.97
CA LYS A 41 -16.14 33.65 15.95
C LYS A 41 -15.59 33.42 14.54
N ASP A 42 -16.45 33.41 13.53
CA ASP A 42 -16.07 33.41 12.11
C ASP A 42 -15.10 32.28 11.71
N TYR A 43 -15.42 31.06 12.14
CA TYR A 43 -14.70 29.86 11.78
C TYR A 43 -15.63 28.78 11.22
N LYS A 44 -15.05 27.83 10.47
CA LYS A 44 -15.74 26.61 10.05
C LYS A 44 -14.82 25.42 10.30
N ILE A 45 -15.34 24.40 10.99
CA ILE A 45 -14.64 23.12 11.17
C ILE A 45 -15.38 22.08 10.35
N LEU A 46 -14.62 21.29 9.58
CA LEU A 46 -15.10 20.08 8.91
C LEU A 46 -14.29 18.91 9.45
N ARG A 47 -14.98 17.83 9.86
CA ARG A 47 -14.34 16.57 10.25
C ARG A 47 -14.81 15.46 9.34
N TYR A 48 -13.88 14.63 8.88
CA TYR A 48 -14.17 13.37 8.23
C TYR A 48 -13.36 12.27 8.91
N ARG A 49 -14.02 11.41 9.69
CA ARG A 49 -13.37 10.45 10.59
C ARG A 49 -12.37 11.18 11.51
N ASP A 50 -11.09 10.85 11.43
CA ASP A 50 -10.00 11.43 12.21
C ASP A 50 -9.39 12.71 11.60
N ASP A 51 -9.74 13.05 10.35
CA ASP A 51 -9.21 14.22 9.65
C ASP A 51 -10.05 15.47 9.96
N TYR A 52 -9.43 16.47 10.60
CA TYR A 52 -10.01 17.81 10.83
C TYR A 52 -9.50 18.83 9.80
N ARG A 53 -10.39 19.73 9.35
CA ARG A 53 -10.06 20.94 8.59
C ARG A 53 -10.68 22.15 9.28
N ILE A 54 -9.85 23.11 9.68
CA ILE A 54 -10.26 24.33 10.36
C ILE A 54 -10.05 25.50 9.40
N PHE A 55 -11.12 26.22 9.09
CA PHE A 55 -11.10 27.42 8.26
C PHE A 55 -11.39 28.64 9.15
N THR A 56 -10.54 29.66 9.04
CA THR A 56 -10.65 30.92 9.77
C THR A 56 -10.22 32.07 8.87
N ASN A 57 -10.71 33.28 9.15
CA ASN A 57 -10.22 34.50 8.50
C ASN A 57 -9.00 35.11 9.23
N ASP A 58 -8.71 34.63 10.44
CA ASP A 58 -7.60 35.07 11.27
C ASP A 58 -6.74 33.85 11.68
N PRO A 59 -5.49 33.75 11.21
CA PRO A 59 -4.58 32.66 11.58
C PRO A 59 -4.43 32.46 13.09
N CYS A 60 -4.47 33.54 13.88
CA CYS A 60 -4.39 33.45 15.34
C CYS A 60 -5.57 32.67 15.92
N GLN A 61 -6.78 32.86 15.39
CA GLN A 61 -7.94 32.06 15.80
C GLN A 61 -7.80 30.59 15.39
N GLY A 62 -7.18 30.32 14.23
CA GLY A 62 -6.85 28.96 13.81
C GLY A 62 -5.96 28.23 14.83
N GLU A 63 -4.91 28.89 15.31
CA GLU A 63 -4.02 28.34 16.34
C GLU A 63 -4.73 28.11 17.68
N VAL A 64 -5.60 29.03 18.08
CA VAL A 64 -6.41 28.91 19.29
C VAL A 64 -7.36 27.70 19.20
N ILE A 65 -8.05 27.52 18.08
CA ILE A 65 -8.93 26.37 17.85
C ILE A 65 -8.10 25.07 17.87
N LEU A 66 -6.96 25.04 17.18
CA LEU A 66 -6.06 23.88 17.16
C LEU A 66 -5.59 23.51 18.57
N LYS A 67 -5.27 24.50 19.41
CA LYS A 67 -4.90 24.29 20.81
C LYS A 67 -6.03 23.63 21.59
N TYR A 68 -7.25 24.16 21.50
CA TYR A 68 -8.41 23.60 22.21
C TYR A 68 -8.75 22.19 21.72
N LEU A 69 -8.73 21.95 20.40
CA LEU A 69 -8.92 20.61 19.84
C LEU A 69 -7.86 19.64 20.39
N THR A 70 -6.60 20.07 20.45
CA THR A 70 -5.51 19.24 20.99
C THR A 70 -5.75 18.89 22.46
N GLN A 71 -6.23 19.83 23.27
CA GLN A 71 -6.55 19.59 24.69
C GLN A 71 -7.67 18.55 24.84
N VAL A 72 -8.78 18.73 24.12
CA VAL A 72 -9.92 17.78 24.14
C VAL A 72 -9.48 16.38 23.71
N LEU A 73 -8.67 16.27 22.65
CA LEU A 73 -8.18 14.99 22.18
C LEU A 73 -7.27 14.31 23.21
N ILE A 74 -6.40 15.06 23.88
CA ILE A 74 -5.51 14.52 24.93
C ILE A 74 -6.32 13.95 26.10
N GLU A 75 -7.41 14.60 26.51
CA GLU A 75 -8.31 14.09 27.56
C GLU A 75 -8.95 12.75 27.17
N LEU A 76 -9.17 12.52 25.88
CA LEU A 76 -9.66 11.25 25.32
C LEU A 76 -8.53 10.22 25.06
N GLY A 77 -7.28 10.53 25.42
CA GLY A 77 -6.13 9.68 25.13
C GLY A 77 -5.69 9.69 23.66
N LEU A 78 -6.21 10.61 22.85
CA LEU A 78 -5.87 10.79 21.44
C LEU A 78 -4.78 11.86 21.27
N ARG A 79 -4.03 11.79 20.16
CA ARG A 79 -2.97 12.77 19.84
C ARG A 79 -2.96 13.11 18.37
N LEU A 80 -2.86 14.40 18.06
CA LEU A 80 -2.63 14.87 16.69
C LEU A 80 -1.20 14.55 16.25
N ASN A 81 -1.04 14.17 14.99
CA ASN A 81 0.27 13.92 14.40
C ASN A 81 0.88 15.23 13.89
N PRO A 82 1.96 15.77 14.52
CA PRO A 82 2.52 17.06 14.14
C PRO A 82 3.05 17.08 12.70
N ASN A 83 3.49 15.94 12.15
CA ASN A 83 3.98 15.85 10.77
C ASN A 83 2.85 15.98 9.74
N LYS A 84 1.59 15.77 10.16
CA LYS A 84 0.40 15.90 9.30
C LYS A 84 -0.39 17.18 9.56
N THR A 85 -0.16 17.85 10.69
CA THR A 85 -0.81 19.11 11.04
C THR A 85 -0.13 20.27 10.31
N LEU A 86 -0.87 20.93 9.41
CA LEU A 86 -0.34 22.02 8.58
C LEU A 86 -1.27 23.23 8.66
N SER A 87 -0.68 24.43 8.69
CA SER A 87 -1.39 25.70 8.51
C SER A 87 -0.98 26.32 7.17
N SER A 88 -1.94 26.85 6.42
CA SER A 88 -1.66 27.50 5.15
C SER A 88 -2.77 28.47 4.75
N ASN A 89 -2.37 29.55 4.07
CA ASN A 89 -3.27 30.51 3.45
C ASN A 89 -3.66 30.09 2.01
N ASN A 90 -2.95 29.13 1.40
CA ASN A 90 -3.27 28.62 0.07
C ASN A 90 -4.20 27.41 0.18
N VAL A 91 -5.49 27.69 0.26
CA VAL A 91 -6.54 26.68 0.45
C VAL A 91 -6.56 25.66 -0.69
N ILE A 92 -6.33 26.08 -1.95
CA ILE A 92 -6.41 25.19 -3.11
C ILE A 92 -5.29 24.15 -3.07
N GLN A 93 -4.04 24.61 -2.97
CA GLN A 93 -2.89 23.71 -3.01
C GLN A 93 -2.88 22.74 -1.82
N HIS A 94 -3.20 23.23 -0.62
CA HIS A 94 -3.17 22.40 0.60
C HIS A 94 -4.43 21.55 0.80
N SER A 95 -5.50 21.78 0.03
CA SER A 95 -6.65 20.88 0.01
C SER A 95 -6.37 19.56 -0.72
N ILE A 96 -5.34 19.54 -1.57
CA ILE A 96 -4.93 18.38 -2.37
C ILE A 96 -3.69 17.76 -1.72
N LYS A 97 -3.70 16.42 -1.55
CA LYS A 97 -2.52 15.72 -1.04
C LYS A 97 -1.31 15.96 -1.97
N PRO A 98 -0.10 16.20 -1.44
CA PRO A 98 1.07 16.53 -2.25
C PRO A 98 1.39 15.51 -3.35
N ASP A 99 1.23 14.20 -3.07
CA ASP A 99 1.45 13.12 -4.03
C ASP A 99 0.47 13.20 -5.21
N LYS A 100 -0.81 13.48 -4.93
CA LYS A 100 -1.84 13.65 -5.96
C LYS A 100 -1.58 14.87 -6.82
N LEU A 101 -1.25 16.01 -6.20
CA LEU A 101 -0.95 17.24 -6.93
C LEU A 101 0.25 17.05 -7.86
N TYR A 102 1.33 16.45 -7.34
CA TYR A 102 2.51 16.13 -8.14
C TYR A 102 2.15 15.25 -9.34
N TRP A 103 1.35 14.20 -9.13
CA TRP A 103 0.94 13.30 -10.22
C TRP A 103 0.03 13.98 -11.24
N ILE A 104 -0.88 14.86 -10.83
CA ILE A 104 -1.73 15.64 -11.74
C ILE A 104 -0.87 16.52 -12.66
N LEU A 105 0.15 17.17 -12.10
CA LEU A 105 1.01 18.11 -12.85
C LEU A 105 2.02 17.41 -13.76
N ASN A 106 2.45 16.19 -13.43
CA ASN A 106 3.56 15.52 -14.13
C ASN A 106 3.17 14.22 -14.86
N GLY A 107 2.12 13.52 -14.43
CA GLY A 107 1.77 12.18 -14.90
C GLY A 107 1.36 12.08 -16.37
N LYS A 108 0.97 13.21 -17.01
CA LYS A 108 0.58 13.24 -18.43
C LYS A 108 1.73 13.59 -19.40
N LYS A 109 2.94 13.91 -18.91
CA LYS A 109 4.03 14.45 -19.74
C LYS A 109 4.82 13.40 -20.54
N SER A 110 4.51 12.10 -20.43
CA SER A 110 5.34 11.05 -21.04
C SER A 110 5.00 10.76 -22.51
N MET A 111 6.01 10.77 -23.39
CA MET A 111 5.89 10.40 -24.81
C MET A 111 5.97 8.88 -25.03
N ASN A 112 6.70 8.14 -24.18
CA ASN A 112 6.94 6.70 -24.33
C ASN A 112 6.92 5.93 -22.97
N LEU A 113 7.00 4.59 -23.03
CA LEU A 113 6.85 3.73 -21.83
C LEU A 113 7.98 3.91 -20.81
N GLN A 114 9.22 4.08 -21.27
CA GLN A 114 10.37 4.25 -20.39
C GLN A 114 10.32 5.62 -19.70
N ASP A 115 10.01 6.68 -20.43
CA ASP A 115 9.83 8.03 -19.87
C ASP A 115 8.70 8.03 -18.82
N HIS A 116 7.60 7.33 -19.11
CA HIS A 116 6.50 7.20 -18.16
C HIS A 116 6.96 6.51 -16.87
N LEU A 117 7.71 5.39 -16.96
CA LEU A 117 8.27 4.73 -15.78
C LEU A 117 9.28 5.60 -15.03
N LEU A 118 10.08 6.43 -15.70
CA LEU A 118 11.00 7.34 -15.03
C LEU A 118 10.25 8.42 -14.22
N ILE A 119 9.12 8.92 -14.73
CA ILE A 119 8.25 9.84 -13.98
C ILE A 119 7.64 9.11 -12.77
N ILE A 120 7.19 7.86 -12.94
CA ILE A 120 6.67 7.04 -11.84
C ILE A 120 7.78 6.77 -10.80
N HIS A 121 9.01 6.54 -11.23
CA HIS A 121 10.16 6.38 -10.35
C HIS A 121 10.41 7.65 -9.53
N ASP A 122 10.40 8.84 -10.13
CA ASP A 122 10.52 10.11 -9.39
C ASP A 122 9.36 10.31 -8.38
N LEU A 123 8.13 9.96 -8.77
CA LEU A 123 6.98 9.93 -7.86
C LEU A 123 7.24 9.00 -6.67
N SER A 124 7.80 7.81 -6.91
CA SER A 124 8.08 6.82 -5.86
C SER A 124 9.16 7.29 -4.87
N CYS A 125 10.15 8.05 -5.35
CA CYS A 125 11.20 8.61 -4.52
C CYS A 125 10.66 9.76 -3.65
N LYS A 126 9.79 10.61 -4.20
CA LYS A 126 9.22 11.77 -3.50
C LYS A 126 8.09 11.39 -2.53
N PHE A 127 7.27 10.41 -2.90
CA PHE A 127 6.08 10.01 -2.17
C PHE A 127 6.00 8.49 -2.02
N PRO A 128 6.87 7.89 -1.20
CA PRO A 128 6.95 6.45 -1.05
C PRO A 128 5.65 5.87 -0.46
N ASN A 129 5.26 4.68 -0.92
CA ASN A 129 4.05 3.95 -0.52
C ASN A 129 2.74 4.77 -0.67
N SER A 130 2.75 5.81 -1.51
CA SER A 130 1.59 6.67 -1.74
C SER A 130 0.52 5.97 -2.58
N GLY A 131 -0.74 6.36 -2.38
CA GLY A 131 -1.84 5.86 -3.22
C GLY A 131 -1.70 6.33 -4.67
N SER A 132 -1.10 7.50 -4.90
CA SER A 132 -0.81 7.98 -6.26
C SER A 132 0.20 7.09 -6.98
N LEU A 133 1.20 6.54 -6.27
CA LEU A 133 2.14 5.57 -6.84
C LEU A 133 1.44 4.28 -7.28
N THR A 134 0.58 3.70 -6.41
CA THR A 134 -0.22 2.51 -6.76
C THR A 134 -1.07 2.77 -8.00
N LYS A 135 -1.78 3.91 -8.07
CA LYS A 135 -2.59 4.28 -9.24
C LYS A 135 -1.76 4.45 -10.51
N ALA A 136 -0.58 5.08 -10.39
CA ALA A 136 0.30 5.31 -11.52
C ALA A 136 0.84 3.99 -12.12
N LEU A 137 1.26 3.05 -11.26
CA LEU A 137 1.70 1.71 -11.68
C LEU A 137 0.55 0.88 -12.23
N THR A 138 -0.64 0.97 -11.65
CA THR A 138 -1.85 0.29 -12.15
C THR A 138 -2.19 0.76 -13.57
N SER A 139 -2.21 2.09 -13.78
CA SER A 139 -2.39 2.66 -15.13
C SER A 139 -1.25 2.27 -16.09
N PHE A 140 -0.02 2.14 -15.61
CA PHE A 140 1.09 1.65 -16.42
C PHE A 140 0.88 0.18 -16.85
N TYR A 141 0.46 -0.68 -15.92
CA TYR A 141 0.17 -2.09 -16.18
C TYR A 141 -0.92 -2.25 -17.24
N GLU A 142 -2.04 -1.54 -17.08
CA GLU A 142 -3.13 -1.47 -18.05
C GLU A 142 -2.66 -1.08 -19.46
N LYS A 143 -1.69 -0.17 -19.58
CA LYS A 143 -1.13 0.24 -20.89
C LYS A 143 -0.28 -0.84 -21.57
N ILE A 144 0.25 -1.81 -20.81
CA ILE A 144 1.18 -2.83 -21.34
C ILE A 144 0.58 -4.23 -21.39
N LYS A 145 -0.50 -4.52 -20.63
CA LYS A 145 -1.05 -5.88 -20.47
C LYS A 145 -1.38 -6.56 -21.80
N ASP A 146 -1.96 -5.84 -22.76
CA ASP A 146 -2.36 -6.38 -24.06
C ASP A 146 -1.26 -6.34 -25.13
N ARG A 147 -0.09 -5.75 -24.80
CA ARG A 147 1.00 -5.63 -25.77
C ARG A 147 1.69 -6.97 -25.96
N LYS A 148 1.81 -7.41 -27.21
CA LYS A 148 2.57 -8.62 -27.61
C LYS A 148 4.07 -8.37 -27.74
N LYS A 149 4.48 -7.14 -28.05
CA LYS A 149 5.88 -6.71 -28.15
C LYS A 149 6.02 -5.28 -27.63
N ILE A 150 7.16 -5.00 -27.01
CA ILE A 150 7.55 -3.65 -26.58
C ILE A 150 8.83 -3.27 -27.35
N LYS A 151 8.82 -2.11 -28.01
CA LYS A 151 9.98 -1.61 -28.77
C LYS A 151 11.16 -1.20 -27.87
N HIS A 152 10.88 -0.85 -26.62
CA HIS A 152 11.88 -0.48 -25.63
C HIS A 152 12.60 -1.71 -25.07
N ASN A 153 13.77 -1.46 -24.48
CA ASN A 153 14.51 -2.49 -23.77
C ASN A 153 13.72 -2.95 -22.52
N VAL A 154 13.11 -4.14 -22.60
CA VAL A 154 12.33 -4.75 -21.52
C VAL A 154 13.13 -4.87 -20.23
N GLN A 155 14.43 -5.19 -20.32
CA GLN A 155 15.31 -5.32 -19.14
C GLN A 155 15.50 -3.98 -18.41
N ALA A 156 15.51 -2.86 -19.14
CA ALA A 156 15.55 -1.53 -18.55
C ALA A 156 14.25 -1.21 -17.80
N LEU A 157 13.09 -1.56 -18.38
CA LEU A 157 11.80 -1.38 -17.70
C LEU A 157 11.71 -2.22 -16.42
N ILE A 158 12.14 -3.48 -16.47
CA ILE A 158 12.23 -4.37 -15.30
C ILE A 158 13.11 -3.74 -14.22
N SER A 159 14.28 -3.23 -14.60
CA SER A 159 15.24 -2.63 -13.67
C SER A 159 14.64 -1.41 -12.94
N ILE A 160 13.87 -0.57 -13.64
CA ILE A 160 13.16 0.57 -13.02
C ILE A 160 12.08 0.06 -12.06
N ILE A 161 11.25 -0.90 -12.47
CA ILE A 161 10.18 -1.46 -11.62
C ILE A 161 10.74 -2.07 -10.34
N VAL A 162 11.82 -2.84 -10.43
CA VAL A 162 12.49 -3.44 -9.27
C VAL A 162 13.03 -2.36 -8.33
N GLU A 163 13.64 -1.29 -8.86
CA GLU A 163 14.10 -0.16 -8.05
C GLU A 163 12.95 0.54 -7.29
N ILE A 164 11.81 0.73 -7.95
CA ILE A 164 10.61 1.27 -7.31
C ILE A 164 10.13 0.32 -6.21
N ALA A 165 10.03 -0.99 -6.49
CA ALA A 165 9.57 -1.99 -5.54
C ALA A 165 10.41 -2.05 -4.27
N LEU A 166 11.74 -2.07 -4.39
CA LEU A 166 12.67 -2.18 -3.25
C LEU A 166 12.44 -1.14 -2.14
N LYS A 167 11.93 0.05 -2.50
CA LYS A 167 11.68 1.15 -1.54
C LYS A 167 10.22 1.26 -1.10
N ASN A 168 9.34 0.45 -1.68
CA ASN A 168 7.89 0.64 -1.57
C ASN A 168 7.13 -0.69 -1.38
N PRO A 169 7.10 -1.26 -0.16
CA PRO A 169 6.42 -2.54 0.06
C PRO A 169 4.94 -2.57 -0.32
N ARG A 170 4.26 -1.43 -0.27
CA ARG A 170 2.83 -1.34 -0.62
C ARG A 170 2.53 -1.71 -2.06
N ILE A 171 3.50 -1.59 -2.98
CA ILE A 171 3.29 -1.82 -4.42
C ILE A 171 3.75 -3.20 -4.88
N TYR A 172 4.21 -4.09 -3.99
CA TYR A 172 4.64 -5.44 -4.38
C TYR A 172 3.60 -6.18 -5.25
N PRO A 173 2.28 -6.14 -4.94
CA PRO A 173 1.27 -6.76 -5.81
C PRO A 173 1.35 -6.26 -7.26
N ILE A 174 1.16 -4.95 -7.47
CA ILE A 174 1.09 -4.38 -8.81
C ILE A 174 2.44 -4.45 -9.55
N SER A 175 3.56 -4.33 -8.82
CA SER A 175 4.88 -4.51 -9.41
C SER A 175 5.12 -5.94 -9.86
N SER A 176 4.68 -6.93 -9.10
CA SER A 176 4.75 -8.34 -9.53
C SER A 176 3.89 -8.60 -10.77
N ALA A 177 2.72 -7.98 -10.89
CA ALA A 177 1.92 -8.08 -12.12
C ALA A 177 2.67 -7.48 -13.32
N ILE A 178 3.25 -6.29 -13.18
CA ILE A 178 4.08 -5.68 -14.22
C ILE A 178 5.28 -6.56 -14.56
N LEU A 179 5.96 -7.12 -13.56
CA LEU A 179 7.11 -8.00 -13.77
C LEU A 179 6.71 -9.28 -14.51
N SER A 180 5.62 -9.94 -14.12
CA SER A 180 5.12 -11.14 -14.80
C SER A 180 4.89 -10.87 -16.29
N LYS A 181 4.28 -9.72 -16.61
CA LYS A 181 4.05 -9.30 -18.00
C LYS A 181 5.34 -8.95 -18.74
N LEU A 182 6.26 -8.22 -18.13
CA LEU A 182 7.53 -7.87 -18.78
C LEU A 182 8.40 -9.11 -19.02
N LEU A 183 8.45 -10.02 -18.06
CA LEU A 183 9.18 -11.28 -18.19
C LEU A 183 8.55 -12.20 -19.25
N SER A 184 7.22 -12.17 -19.43
CA SER A 184 6.55 -12.95 -20.49
C SER A 184 6.87 -12.47 -21.91
N LEU A 185 7.46 -11.28 -22.07
CA LEU A 185 7.88 -10.72 -23.36
C LEU A 185 9.32 -11.11 -23.74
N ILE A 186 10.03 -11.84 -22.87
CA ILE A 186 11.40 -12.28 -23.11
C ILE A 186 11.35 -13.68 -23.72
N GLU A 187 11.77 -13.78 -24.99
CA GLU A 187 11.69 -15.04 -25.76
C GLU A 187 12.67 -16.12 -25.25
N SER A 188 13.82 -15.73 -24.69
CA SER A 188 14.83 -16.67 -24.18
C SER A 188 14.58 -17.02 -22.72
N THR A 189 14.30 -18.30 -22.45
CA THR A 189 14.16 -18.86 -21.10
C THR A 189 15.44 -18.67 -20.27
N GLU A 190 16.61 -18.83 -20.87
CA GLU A 190 17.89 -18.62 -20.20
C GLU A 190 18.02 -17.16 -19.72
N LYS A 191 17.72 -16.20 -20.60
CA LYS A 191 17.75 -14.77 -20.26
C LYS A 191 16.70 -14.42 -19.21
N GLN A 192 15.52 -15.02 -19.29
CA GLN A 192 14.45 -14.84 -18.29
C GLN A 192 14.92 -15.30 -16.90
N THR A 193 15.52 -16.49 -16.80
CA THR A 193 16.08 -17.02 -15.55
C THR A 193 17.21 -16.14 -15.01
N GLN A 194 18.13 -15.67 -15.86
CA GLN A 194 19.20 -14.76 -15.45
C GLN A 194 18.65 -13.45 -14.85
N ILE A 195 17.59 -12.89 -15.45
CA ILE A 195 16.94 -11.68 -14.96
C ILE A 195 16.25 -11.96 -13.63
N VAL A 196 15.48 -13.04 -13.51
CA VAL A 196 14.80 -13.41 -12.26
C VAL A 196 15.79 -13.61 -11.11
N ASN A 197 16.89 -14.33 -11.35
CA ASN A 197 17.96 -14.48 -10.34
C ASN A 197 18.58 -13.13 -9.96
N SER A 198 18.74 -12.21 -10.90
CA SER A 198 19.22 -10.86 -10.62
C SER A 198 18.22 -10.05 -9.77
N ILE A 199 16.92 -10.25 -9.98
CA ILE A 199 15.84 -9.65 -9.19
C ILE A 199 15.91 -10.17 -7.75
N ILE A 200 15.94 -11.50 -7.57
CA ILE A 200 16.02 -12.16 -6.25
C ILE A 200 17.25 -11.65 -5.49
N ASN A 201 18.44 -11.73 -6.10
CA ASN A 201 19.70 -11.26 -5.50
C ASN A 201 19.67 -9.77 -5.08
N LYS A 202 18.84 -8.95 -5.72
CA LYS A 202 18.69 -7.53 -5.37
C LYS A 202 17.80 -7.36 -4.14
N PHE A 203 16.76 -8.18 -4.02
CA PHE A 203 15.86 -8.17 -2.87
C PHE A 203 16.48 -8.78 -1.61
N ASP A 204 17.34 -9.80 -1.74
CA ASP A 204 18.05 -10.43 -0.60
C ASP A 204 18.90 -9.45 0.23
N LYS A 205 19.16 -8.26 -0.32
CA LYS A 205 19.90 -7.18 0.34
C LYS A 205 19.06 -6.41 1.36
N ILE A 206 17.75 -6.67 1.43
CA ILE A 206 16.81 -5.96 2.31
C ILE A 206 16.21 -6.96 3.32
N PRO A 207 16.06 -6.59 4.60
CA PRO A 207 15.38 -7.44 5.58
C PRO A 207 13.86 -7.49 5.36
N ASN A 208 13.20 -8.49 5.95
CA ASN A 208 11.73 -8.62 6.01
C ASN A 208 11.05 -8.67 4.62
N VAL A 209 11.61 -9.46 3.71
CA VAL A 209 11.18 -9.54 2.30
C VAL A 209 10.05 -10.55 2.04
N GLY A 210 9.56 -11.27 3.04
CA GLY A 210 8.60 -12.36 2.83
C GLY A 210 7.35 -11.99 2.03
N TYR A 211 6.77 -10.80 2.28
CA TYR A 211 5.63 -10.31 1.49
C TYR A 211 5.98 -10.08 0.01
N MET A 212 7.20 -9.63 -0.28
CA MET A 212 7.70 -9.52 -1.65
C MET A 212 7.93 -10.89 -2.26
N GLU A 213 8.53 -11.82 -1.52
CA GLU A 213 8.81 -13.18 -2.00
C GLU A 213 7.53 -13.91 -2.41
N ILE A 214 6.43 -13.75 -1.67
CA ILE A 214 5.12 -14.31 -2.03
C ILE A 214 4.66 -13.79 -3.40
N TRP A 215 4.70 -12.47 -3.59
CA TRP A 215 4.28 -11.85 -4.85
C TRP A 215 5.25 -12.14 -6.00
N LEU A 216 6.55 -12.26 -5.73
CA LEU A 216 7.53 -12.63 -6.72
C LEU A 216 7.38 -14.10 -7.12
N GLN A 217 7.14 -15.00 -6.16
CA GLN A 217 6.82 -16.40 -6.43
C GLN A 217 5.60 -16.50 -7.35
N ARG A 218 4.50 -15.81 -7.04
CA ARG A 218 3.32 -15.76 -7.93
C ARG A 218 3.66 -15.31 -9.37
N ALA A 219 4.58 -14.35 -9.53
CA ALA A 219 4.99 -13.85 -10.84
C ALA A 219 5.88 -14.82 -11.64
N ILE A 220 6.57 -15.75 -10.97
CA ILE A 220 7.54 -16.66 -11.61
C ILE A 220 7.15 -18.14 -11.52
N ILE A 221 6.10 -18.50 -10.79
CA ILE A 221 5.75 -19.91 -10.49
C ILE A 221 5.54 -20.75 -11.75
N LYS A 222 4.99 -20.18 -12.82
CA LYS A 222 4.78 -20.85 -14.12
C LYS A 222 6.03 -20.92 -15.00
N MET A 223 7.13 -20.29 -14.58
CA MET A 223 8.40 -20.28 -15.32
C MET A 223 9.32 -21.44 -14.95
N ASN A 224 8.92 -22.27 -13.97
CA ASN A 224 9.72 -23.40 -13.44
C ASN A 224 11.14 -23.00 -12.98
N ILE A 225 11.29 -21.75 -12.51
CA ILE A 225 12.55 -21.25 -11.98
C ILE A 225 12.64 -21.68 -10.51
N LYS A 226 13.64 -22.50 -10.18
CA LYS A 226 13.91 -22.88 -8.78
C LYS A 226 14.47 -21.69 -8.02
N SER A 227 13.71 -21.18 -7.05
CA SER A 227 14.11 -20.06 -6.19
C SER A 227 13.99 -20.46 -4.71
N ASN A 228 15.07 -20.26 -3.96
CA ASN A 228 15.13 -20.55 -2.52
C ASN A 228 14.63 -19.33 -1.74
N PHE A 229 13.33 -19.11 -1.71
CA PHE A 229 12.73 -18.05 -0.89
C PHE A 229 12.82 -18.39 0.59
N THR A 230 13.05 -17.37 1.41
CA THR A 230 13.18 -17.53 2.87
C THR A 230 11.83 -17.60 3.59
N GLU A 231 10.78 -17.06 2.98
CA GLU A 231 9.41 -17.10 3.49
C GLU A 231 8.87 -18.53 3.53
N LYS A 232 8.29 -18.90 4.66
CA LYS A 232 7.77 -20.26 4.91
C LYS A 232 6.62 -20.59 3.99
N LEU A 233 5.75 -19.62 3.70
CA LEU A 233 4.66 -19.80 2.75
C LEU A 233 5.19 -20.13 1.36
N CYS A 234 6.24 -19.43 0.90
CA CYS A 234 6.87 -19.72 -0.38
C CYS A 234 7.55 -21.09 -0.39
N SER A 235 8.19 -21.45 0.73
CA SER A 235 8.87 -22.74 0.87
C SER A 235 7.87 -23.90 0.84
N LYS A 236 6.71 -23.76 1.50
CA LYS A 236 5.63 -24.76 1.51
C LYS A 236 5.12 -25.09 0.10
N VAL A 237 5.06 -24.10 -0.79
CA VAL A 237 4.65 -24.31 -2.20
C VAL A 237 5.62 -25.25 -2.92
N ASN A 238 6.91 -25.24 -2.57
CA ASN A 238 7.91 -26.15 -3.14
C ASN A 238 8.02 -27.49 -2.37
N ASP A 239 7.69 -27.49 -1.08
CA ASP A 239 7.78 -28.64 -0.18
C ASP A 239 6.57 -28.71 0.77
N SER A 240 5.64 -29.61 0.47
CA SER A 240 4.42 -29.88 1.25
C SER A 240 4.69 -30.33 2.69
N THR A 241 5.90 -30.74 3.06
CA THR A 241 6.21 -31.22 4.42
C THR A 241 6.50 -30.10 5.42
N ILE A 242 6.73 -28.88 4.94
CA ILE A 242 7.09 -27.74 5.80
C ILE A 242 5.90 -27.35 6.68
N SER A 243 6.13 -27.16 7.98
CA SER A 243 5.11 -26.62 8.89
C SER A 243 5.20 -25.09 8.94
N ILE A 244 4.08 -24.43 8.68
CA ILE A 244 3.97 -22.97 8.67
C ILE A 244 3.77 -22.44 10.09
N TRP A 245 2.88 -23.07 10.86
CA TRP A 245 2.49 -22.62 12.19
C TRP A 245 3.17 -23.42 13.29
N ASN A 246 3.44 -22.77 14.42
CA ASN A 246 3.71 -23.51 15.65
C ASN A 246 2.36 -24.01 16.20
N SER A 247 2.16 -25.32 16.08
CA SER A 247 0.96 -26.02 16.54
C SER A 247 1.20 -26.87 17.80
N GLU A 248 2.35 -26.74 18.47
CA GLU A 248 2.75 -27.57 19.63
C GLU A 248 1.78 -27.50 20.82
N TRP A 249 0.95 -26.44 20.88
CA TRP A 249 -0.04 -26.21 21.93
C TRP A 249 -1.41 -26.83 21.64
N LEU A 250 -1.63 -27.38 20.45
CA LEU A 250 -2.89 -28.00 20.06
C LEU A 250 -2.98 -29.45 20.55
N SER A 251 -4.20 -29.92 20.82
CA SER A 251 -4.45 -31.34 21.09
C SER A 251 -4.26 -32.18 19.83
N ASN A 252 -3.86 -33.45 19.99
CA ASN A 252 -3.56 -34.37 18.88
C ASN A 252 -4.67 -34.44 17.80
N SER A 253 -5.94 -34.40 18.20
CA SER A 253 -7.07 -34.41 17.26
C SER A 253 -7.15 -33.18 16.35
N LEU A 254 -6.73 -32.01 16.85
CA LEU A 254 -6.70 -30.77 16.08
C LEU A 254 -5.42 -30.68 15.25
N LEU A 255 -4.30 -31.18 15.78
CA LEU A 255 -3.04 -31.29 15.05
C LEU A 255 -3.20 -32.11 13.77
N GLU A 256 -3.84 -33.28 13.85
CA GLU A 256 -4.08 -34.13 12.67
C GLU A 256 -4.90 -33.42 11.58
N ILE A 257 -5.86 -32.56 11.96
CA ILE A 257 -6.65 -31.79 11.02
C ILE A 257 -5.76 -30.72 10.35
N VAL A 258 -5.01 -29.96 11.13
CA VAL A 258 -4.13 -28.89 10.62
C VAL A 258 -3.02 -29.45 9.72
N GLU A 259 -2.51 -30.64 10.00
CA GLU A 259 -1.46 -31.28 9.19
C GLU A 259 -1.99 -31.95 7.92
N LYS A 260 -3.23 -32.46 7.93
CA LYS A 260 -3.85 -33.08 6.73
C LYS A 260 -4.36 -32.07 5.72
N GLU A 261 -4.87 -30.93 6.17
CA GLU A 261 -5.42 -29.92 5.28
C GLU A 261 -4.29 -29.11 4.64
N ASP A 262 -4.06 -29.34 3.35
CA ASP A 262 -3.08 -28.54 2.61
C ASP A 262 -3.62 -27.13 2.36
N ILE A 263 -2.74 -26.16 2.56
CA ILE A 263 -3.02 -24.74 2.36
C ILE A 263 -2.74 -24.36 0.91
N VAL A 264 -1.89 -25.15 0.24
CA VAL A 264 -1.51 -24.95 -1.15
C VAL A 264 -2.45 -25.78 -2.03
N ASN A 265 -3.26 -25.08 -2.83
CA ASN A 265 -4.09 -25.73 -3.83
C ASN A 265 -3.32 -25.85 -5.15
N SER A 266 -2.80 -27.05 -5.43
CA SER A 266 -2.07 -27.36 -6.66
C SER A 266 -2.90 -27.15 -7.93
N GLN A 267 -4.20 -27.46 -7.89
CA GLN A 267 -5.10 -27.24 -9.03
C GLN A 267 -5.20 -25.75 -9.38
N THR A 268 -5.31 -24.88 -8.37
CA THR A 268 -5.29 -23.43 -8.58
C THR A 268 -3.99 -22.97 -9.24
N ILE A 269 -2.83 -23.54 -8.87
CA ILE A 269 -1.52 -23.24 -9.47
C ILE A 269 -1.42 -23.74 -10.92
N GLU A 270 -2.04 -24.88 -11.22
CA GLU A 270 -2.10 -25.41 -12.59
C GLU A 270 -2.96 -24.54 -13.49
N ASP A 271 -4.12 -24.09 -12.99
CA ASP A 271 -5.13 -23.34 -13.76
C ASP A 271 -4.82 -21.85 -13.92
N MET A 272 -3.96 -21.27 -13.07
CA MET A 272 -3.64 -19.83 -13.14
C MET A 272 -2.77 -19.46 -14.36
N ASP A 273 -2.98 -18.26 -14.88
CA ASP A 273 -2.21 -17.70 -15.98
C ASP A 273 -0.78 -17.30 -15.55
N PRO A 274 0.22 -17.41 -16.47
CA PRO A 274 1.58 -16.96 -16.21
C PRO A 274 1.71 -15.46 -15.96
N VAL A 275 0.82 -14.65 -16.53
CA VAL A 275 0.75 -13.21 -16.32
C VAL A 275 -0.34 -12.95 -15.29
N ILE A 276 -0.02 -12.22 -14.23
CA ILE A 276 -0.95 -11.93 -13.13
C ILE A 276 -2.03 -10.97 -13.62
N ASP A 277 -3.30 -11.30 -13.44
CA ASP A 277 -4.38 -10.40 -13.85
C ASP A 277 -4.47 -9.16 -12.95
N ILE A 278 -5.00 -8.05 -13.47
CA ILE A 278 -5.19 -6.84 -12.67
C ILE A 278 -6.13 -7.09 -11.48
N GLY A 279 -7.14 -7.94 -11.64
CA GLY A 279 -8.10 -8.29 -10.58
C GLY A 279 -7.47 -9.05 -9.41
N GLU A 280 -6.30 -9.68 -9.59
CA GLU A 280 -5.56 -10.30 -8.49
C GLU A 280 -4.86 -9.27 -7.59
N VAL A 281 -4.49 -8.11 -8.15
CA VAL A 281 -3.63 -7.12 -7.48
C VAL A 281 -4.34 -5.81 -7.13
N ASP A 282 -5.44 -5.49 -7.83
CA ASP A 282 -6.29 -4.33 -7.55
C ASP A 282 -7.58 -4.79 -6.84
N LEU A 283 -7.48 -5.01 -5.54
CA LEU A 283 -8.62 -5.40 -4.69
C LEU A 283 -9.74 -4.36 -4.62
N PHE A 284 -9.46 -3.12 -5.05
CA PHE A 284 -10.41 -2.01 -5.04
C PHE A 284 -10.65 -1.56 -6.47
N ASP A 285 -11.33 -2.42 -7.24
CA ASP A 285 -11.81 -2.20 -8.60
C ASP A 285 -12.09 -0.71 -8.83
N SER A 286 -11.11 -0.03 -9.43
CA SER A 286 -11.09 1.43 -9.52
C SER A 286 -12.01 1.89 -10.65
N LYS A 287 -13.29 1.54 -10.56
CA LYS A 287 -14.39 2.20 -11.27
C LYS A 287 -14.59 3.61 -10.72
N THR A 288 -13.56 4.43 -10.82
CA THR A 288 -13.66 5.89 -10.77
C THR A 288 -12.97 6.42 -12.01
N ASN A 289 -13.64 6.25 -13.15
CA ASN A 289 -13.49 7.17 -14.27
C ASN A 289 -13.97 8.54 -13.77
N TYR A 290 -13.03 9.43 -13.45
CA TYR A 290 -13.29 10.87 -13.42
C TYR A 290 -12.96 11.44 -14.79
#